data_AF-A0A9D3N0G4-F1
#
_entry.id   AF-A0A9D3N0G4-F1
#
_cell.length_a   1.000
_cell.length_b   1.000
_cell.length_c   1.000
_cell.angle_alpha   90.00
_cell.angle_beta   90.00
_cell.angle_gamma   90.00
#
_symmetry.space_group_name_H-M   'P 1'
#
loop_
_entity.id
_entity.type
_entity.pdbx_description
1 polymer ?
#
loop_
_entity_poly.entity_id
_entity_poly.type
_entity_poly.pdbx_seq_one_letter_code
_entity_poly.pdbx_strand_id
1 'polypeptide(L)' 'MTGWRMLPFKNTLWRVSPKRSQTVRLQVKSDGSVFDPAVQSSILEQIKQKLKENGMMENTIVTWWVQPDGNIFQKQKKG' A
#
# COMPACT_ATOMS: atom_id res chain seq x y z
N MET A 1 -19.54 -18.05 -50.97
CA MET A 1 -18.92 -18.27 -49.65
C MET A 1 -17.84 -17.22 -49.44
N THR A 2 -18.19 -16.11 -48.80
CA THR A 2 -17.27 -14.99 -48.53
C THR A 2 -16.48 -15.30 -47.26
N GLY A 3 -15.22 -15.70 -47.44
CA GLY A 3 -14.28 -15.90 -46.34
C GLY A 3 -13.81 -14.55 -45.79
N TRP A 4 -14.13 -14.26 -44.54
CA TRP A 4 -13.68 -13.05 -43.85
C TRP A 4 -12.18 -13.15 -43.53
N ARG A 5 -11.41 -12.19 -44.04
CA ARG A 5 -9.99 -12.01 -43.76
C ARG A 5 -9.87 -11.22 -42.45
N MET A 6 -9.42 -11.85 -41.35
CA MET A 6 -9.13 -11.13 -40.10
C MET A 6 -7.93 -10.19 -40.33
N LEU A 7 -8.11 -8.90 -40.08
CA LEU A 7 -7.01 -7.94 -39.97
C LEU A 7 -6.24 -8.19 -38.66
N PRO A 8 -4.91 -8.01 -38.64
CA PRO A 8 -4.13 -8.20 -37.42
C PRO A 8 -4.55 -7.16 -36.37
N PHE A 9 -5.01 -7.65 -35.22
CA PHE A 9 -5.34 -6.84 -34.06
C PHE A 9 -4.06 -6.18 -33.53
N LYS A 10 -3.76 -4.99 -34.02
CA LYS A 10 -2.73 -4.11 -33.43
C LYS A 10 -3.27 -3.67 -32.06
N ASN A 11 -2.86 -4.33 -31.00
CA ASN A 11 -3.04 -3.81 -29.66
C ASN A 11 -1.68 -3.80 -28.95
N THR A 12 -1.15 -2.59 -28.81
CA THR A 12 -0.03 -2.22 -27.97
C THR A 12 -0.27 -2.75 -26.56
N LEU A 13 0.38 -3.86 -26.22
CA LEU A 13 0.60 -4.31 -24.84
C LEU A 13 1.41 -3.23 -24.13
N TRP A 14 0.74 -2.23 -23.55
CA TRP A 14 1.30 -1.52 -22.42
C TRP A 14 1.63 -2.61 -21.40
N ARG A 15 2.92 -2.87 -21.27
CA ARG A 15 3.49 -3.74 -20.26
C ARG A 15 3.02 -3.13 -18.93
N VAL A 16 1.93 -3.64 -18.36
CA VAL A 16 1.54 -3.30 -17.00
C VAL A 16 2.63 -3.88 -16.13
N SER A 17 3.67 -3.08 -15.88
CA SER A 17 4.72 -3.44 -14.93
C SER A 17 4.00 -3.71 -13.61
N PRO A 18 4.07 -4.93 -13.05
CA PRO A 18 3.43 -5.21 -11.78
C PRO A 18 3.99 -4.21 -10.76
N LYS A 19 3.11 -3.36 -10.21
CA LYS A 19 3.48 -2.44 -9.15
C LYS A 19 4.02 -3.29 -8.00
N ARG A 20 5.31 -3.16 -7.70
CA ARG A 20 5.91 -3.86 -6.55
C ARG A 20 5.32 -3.23 -5.29
N SER A 21 4.41 -3.94 -4.63
CA SER A 21 3.86 -3.55 -3.34
C SER A 21 4.48 -4.42 -2.25
N GLN A 22 4.93 -3.79 -1.17
CA GLN A 22 5.38 -4.50 0.03
C GLN A 22 4.48 -4.10 1.19
N THR A 23 3.90 -5.10 1.86
CA THR A 23 3.11 -4.89 3.08
C THR A 23 4.00 -5.21 4.28
N VAL A 24 4.15 -4.24 5.18
CA VAL A 24 4.91 -4.39 6.42
C VAL A 24 3.94 -4.37 7.60
N ARG A 25 4.08 -5.34 8.51
CA ARG A 25 3.33 -5.36 9.78
C ARG A 25 4.18 -4.72 10.85
N LEU A 26 3.61 -3.75 11.57
CA LEU A 26 4.27 -3.03 12.65
C LEU A 26 3.54 -3.28 13.97
N GLN A 27 4.30 -3.51 15.03
CA GLN A 27 3.78 -3.51 16.39
C GLN A 27 4.00 -2.11 16.97
N VAL A 28 2.90 -1.43 17.30
CA VAL A 28 2.93 -0.11 17.92
C VAL A 28 2.69 -0.27 19.41
N LYS A 29 3.62 0.27 20.22
CA LYS A 29 3.42 0.44 21.67
C LYS A 29 3.05 1.89 21.90
N SER A 30 1.90 2.13 22.51
CA SER A 30 1.43 3.46 22.89
C SER A 30 0.70 3.37 24.21
N ASP A 31 0.93 4.34 25.09
CA ASP A 31 0.15 4.53 26.32
C ASP A 31 -1.26 5.09 26.02
N GLY A 32 -1.47 5.60 24.80
CA GLY A 32 -2.74 6.16 24.32
C GLY A 32 -3.45 5.30 23.26
N SER A 33 -4.59 5.78 22.78
CA SER A 33 -5.37 5.10 21.74
C SER A 33 -4.76 5.31 20.36
N VAL A 34 -4.38 4.22 19.69
CA VAL A 34 -3.93 4.21 18.28
C VAL A 34 -5.08 4.42 17.28
N PHE A 35 -6.32 4.52 17.77
CA PHE A 35 -7.49 4.84 16.96
C PHE A 35 -7.69 6.34 16.77
N ASP A 36 -6.93 7.18 17.49
CA ASP A 36 -6.96 8.61 17.29
C ASP A 36 -6.33 8.99 15.93
N PRO A 37 -7.03 9.74 15.06
CA PRO A 37 -6.52 10.09 13.73
C PRO A 37 -5.20 10.87 13.75
N ALA A 38 -4.95 11.69 14.78
CA ALA A 38 -3.69 12.43 14.90
C ALA A 38 -2.54 11.46 15.19
N VAL A 39 -2.74 10.49 16.10
CA VAL A 39 -1.76 9.44 16.38
C VAL A 39 -1.44 8.62 15.12
N GLN A 40 -2.45 8.22 14.35
CA GLN A 40 -2.25 7.50 13.08
C GLN A 40 -1.45 8.33 12.09
N SER A 41 -1.77 9.62 11.95
CA SER A 41 -1.04 10.52 11.06
C SER A 41 0.43 10.64 11.46
N SER A 42 0.71 10.84 12.76
CA SER A 42 2.07 10.91 13.28
C SER A 42 2.88 9.62 13.06
N ILE A 43 2.25 8.44 13.17
CA ILE A 43 2.94 7.17 12.87
C ILE A 43 3.27 7.07 11.37
N LEU A 44 2.34 7.45 10.50
CA LEU A 44 2.54 7.43 9.06
C LEU A 44 3.67 8.38 8.63
N GLU A 45 3.74 9.57 9.24
CA GLU A 45 4.82 10.52 9.02
C GLU A 45 6.17 9.98 9.47
N GLN A 46 6.25 9.33 10.63
CA GLN A 46 7.48 8.68 11.09
C GLN A 46 7.96 7.60 10.12
N ILE A 47 7.05 6.80 9.54
CA ILE A 47 7.40 5.80 8.52
C ILE A 47 7.95 6.48 7.27
N LYS A 48 7.29 7.53 6.78
CA LYS A 48 7.75 8.30 5.61
C LYS A 48 9.12 8.92 5.86
N GLN A 49 9.36 9.46 7.05
CA GLN A 49 10.65 10.04 7.41
C GLN A 49 11.76 8.98 7.39
N LYS A 50 11.54 7.80 7.99
CA LYS A 50 12.51 6.70 7.95
C LYS A 50 12.81 6.23 6.53
N LEU A 51 11.79 6.14 5.68
CA LEU A 51 11.99 5.80 4.26
C LEU A 51 12.79 6.87 3.54
N LYS A 52 12.56 8.15 3.84
CA LYS A 52 13.34 9.26 3.30
C LYS A 52 14.80 9.21 3.74
N GLU A 53 15.07 8.97 5.02
CA GLU A 53 16.42 8.82 5.58
C GLU A 53 17.18 7.65 4.92
N ASN A 54 16.47 6.62 4.47
CA ASN A 54 17.04 5.47 3.75
C ASN A 54 17.04 5.64 2.22
N GLY A 55 16.70 6.81 1.68
CA GLY A 55 16.71 7.08 0.23
C GLY A 55 15.58 6.39 -0.55
N MET A 56 14.52 5.92 0.13
CA MET A 56 13.44 5.13 -0.47
C MET A 56 12.16 5.94 -0.79
N MET A 57 12.12 7.25 -0.51
CA MET A 57 10.88 8.04 -0.65
C MET A 57 10.51 8.36 -2.11
N GLU A 58 11.48 8.66 -2.98
CA GLU A 58 11.23 9.33 -4.28
C GLU A 58 10.14 8.71 -5.17
N ASN A 59 9.86 7.40 -5.03
CA ASN A 59 8.81 6.71 -5.79
C ASN A 59 7.91 5.81 -4.93
N THR A 60 7.88 6.04 -3.60
CA THR A 60 7.15 5.20 -2.66
C THR A 60 5.91 5.90 -2.15
N ILE A 61 4.76 5.28 -2.39
CA ILE A 61 3.49 5.69 -1.80
C ILE A 61 3.27 4.84 -0.54
N VAL A 62 3.29 5.49 0.62
CA VAL A 62 2.96 4.85 1.91
C VAL A 62 1.50 5.10 2.24
N THR A 63 0.75 4.00 2.38
CA THR A 63 -0.67 4.02 2.74
C THR A 63 -0.96 2.99 3.81
N TRP A 64 -2.02 3.23 4.58
CA TRP A 64 -2.52 2.23 5.51
C TRP A 64 -3.15 1.04 4.78
N TRP A 65 -2.92 -0.16 5.29
CA TRP A 65 -3.74 -1.30 4.94
C TRP A 65 -4.97 -1.31 5.83
N VAL A 66 -6.09 -0.85 5.28
CA VAL A 66 -7.39 -0.85 5.97
C VAL A 66 -7.95 -2.28 5.88
N GLN A 67 -8.26 -2.86 7.03
CA GLN A 67 -8.84 -4.19 7.11
C GLN A 67 -10.31 -4.18 6.67
N PRO A 68 -10.91 -5.37 6.43
CA PRO A 68 -12.33 -5.46 6.07
C PRO A 68 -13.30 -4.85 7.10
N ASP A 69 -12.88 -4.75 8.37
CA ASP A 69 -13.65 -4.12 9.45
C ASP A 69 -13.49 -2.60 9.51
N GLY A 70 -12.72 -2.01 8.60
CA GLY A 70 -12.41 -0.58 8.55
C GLY A 70 -11.27 -0.14 9.46
N ASN A 71 -10.70 -1.04 10.28
CA ASN A 71 -9.63 -0.70 11.20
C ASN A 71 -8.23 -0.84 10.56
N ILE A 72 -7.32 0.02 10.96
CA ILE A 72 -5.89 -0.06 10.58
C ILE A 72 -5.12 -0.92 11.59
N PHE A 73 -5.42 -0.72 12.88
CA PHE A 73 -4.76 -1.41 13.98
C PHE A 73 -5.70 -2.42 14.63
N GLN A 74 -5.16 -3.59 14.94
CA GLN A 74 -5.81 -4.55 15.83
C GLN A 74 -5.03 -4.61 17.14
N LYS A 75 -5.76 -4.72 18.26
CA LYS A 75 -5.12 -5.06 19.53
C LYS A 75 -4.57 -6.48 19.40
N GLN A 76 -3.27 -6.65 19.69
CA GLN A 76 -2.74 -8.00 19.88
C GLN A 76 -3.47 -8.66 21.05
N LYS A 77 -4.12 -9.79 20.78
CA LYS A 77 -4.63 -10.65 21.86
C LYS A 77 -3.43 -11.32 22.50
N LYS A 78 -3.29 -11.20 23.82
CA LYS A 78 -2.42 -12.10 24.57
C LYS A 78 -3.11 -13.46 24.58
N GLY A 79 -2.46 -14.46 23.98
CA GLY A 79 -2.82 -15.86 24.15
C GLY A 79 -2.37 -16.37 25.51
#